data_AF-A0A450VCL0-F1
#
_entry.id   AF-A0A450VCL0-F1
#
_cell.length_a   1.000
_cell.length_b   1.000
_cell.length_c   1.000
_cell.angle_alpha   90.00
_cell.angle_beta   90.00
_cell.angle_gamma   90.00
#
_symmetry.space_group_name_H-M   'P 1'
#
loop_
_entity.id
_entity.type
_entity.pdbx_description
1 polymer ?
#
loop_
_entity_poly.entity_id
_entity_poly.type
_entity_poly.pdbx_seq_one_letter_code
_entity_poly.pdbx_strand_id
1 'polypeptide(L)'
;MDHISIERFEGKSEQYLEELHESLKTQTYQPEAVKRVYIPKSDGKQRPLGIPTVKDRVVQSAVKIVIEPILLAYTRERISADELWI
;
A
#
# COMPACT_ATOMS: atom_id res chain seq x y z
N MET A 1 13.45 -5.03 -5.09
CA MET A 1 13.18 -3.57 -5.03
C MET A 1 13.63 -2.95 -6.35
N ASP A 2 12.75 -2.19 -6.99
CA ASP A 2 12.91 -1.65 -8.35
C ASP A 2 13.68 -0.32 -8.43
N HIS A 3 13.92 0.36 -7.30
CA HIS A 3 14.60 1.66 -7.22
C HIS A 3 13.98 2.77 -8.08
N ILE A 4 12.70 2.64 -8.45
CA ILE A 4 11.98 3.64 -9.23
C ILE A 4 11.48 4.76 -8.29
N SER A 5 11.82 6.01 -8.61
CA SER A 5 11.31 7.18 -7.89
C SER A 5 9.87 7.51 -8.29
N ILE A 6 9.20 8.33 -7.49
CA ILE A 6 7.83 8.77 -7.80
C ILE A 6 7.81 9.59 -9.10
N GLU A 7 8.76 10.50 -9.29
CA GLU A 7 8.84 11.35 -10.48
C GLU A 7 9.06 10.51 -11.74
N ARG A 8 9.92 9.48 -11.66
CA ARG A 8 10.14 8.56 -12.78
C ARG A 8 8.90 7.74 -13.10
N PHE A 9 8.19 7.28 -12.07
CA PHE A 9 6.94 6.55 -12.24
C PHE A 9 5.88 7.42 -12.91
N GLU A 10 5.69 8.64 -12.42
CA GLU A 10 4.71 9.60 -12.95
C GLU A 10 4.97 9.92 -14.42
N GLY A 11 6.23 10.19 -14.79
CA GLY A 11 6.62 10.49 -16.17
C GLY A 11 6.43 9.34 -17.17
N LYS A 12 6.16 8.11 -16.69
CA LYS A 12 5.83 6.93 -17.53
C LYS A 12 4.62 6.17 -16.99
N SER A 13 3.72 6.88 -16.33
CA SER A 13 2.62 6.27 -15.57
C SER A 13 1.72 5.42 -16.45
N GLU A 14 1.36 5.87 -17.66
CA GLU A 14 0.57 5.08 -18.62
C GLU A 14 1.19 3.71 -18.90
N GLN A 15 2.49 3.67 -19.22
CA GLN A 15 3.20 2.41 -19.48
C GLN A 15 3.21 1.51 -18.24
N TYR A 16 3.58 2.05 -17.08
CA TYR A 16 3.66 1.25 -15.86
C TYR A 16 2.30 0.72 -15.39
N LEU A 17 1.23 1.50 -15.59
CA LEU A 17 -0.12 1.09 -15.26
C LEU A 17 -0.65 0.02 -16.22
N GLU A 18 -0.34 0.11 -17.51
CA GLU A 18 -0.70 -0.91 -18.49
C GLU A 18 -0.01 -2.25 -18.19
N GLU A 19 1.30 -2.24 -17.97
CA GLU A 19 2.07 -3.43 -17.57
C GLU A 19 1.52 -4.04 -16.28
N LEU A 20 1.21 -3.19 -15.29
CA LEU A 20 0.63 -3.63 -14.02
C LEU A 20 -0.78 -4.23 -14.22
N HIS A 21 -1.64 -3.59 -15.03
CA HIS A 21 -2.98 -4.07 -15.34
C HIS A 21 -2.94 -5.48 -15.94
N GLU A 22 -2.13 -5.67 -16.98
CA GLU A 22 -2.00 -6.97 -17.64
C GLU A 22 -1.41 -8.03 -16.70
N SER A 23 -0.44 -7.67 -15.84
CA SER A 23 0.10 -8.62 -14.85
C SER A 23 -0.92 -9.05 -13.80
N LEU A 24 -1.79 -8.15 -13.36
CA LEU A 24 -2.87 -8.44 -12.40
C LEU A 24 -3.94 -9.32 -13.04
N LYS A 25 -4.36 -8.96 -14.26
CA LYS A 25 -5.38 -9.67 -15.04
C LYS A 25 -4.96 -11.09 -15.38
N THR A 26 -3.69 -11.30 -15.71
CA THR A 26 -3.09 -12.61 -15.99
C THR A 26 -2.65 -13.37 -14.74
N GLN A 27 -2.86 -12.80 -13.54
CA GLN A 27 -2.45 -13.38 -12.26
C GLN A 27 -0.95 -13.66 -12.14
N THR A 28 -0.12 -12.90 -12.86
CA THR A 28 1.34 -13.01 -12.84
C THR A 28 2.01 -11.95 -11.97
N TYR A 29 1.24 -10.99 -11.46
CA TYR A 29 1.74 -9.98 -10.52
C TYR A 29 2.32 -10.61 -9.25
N GLN A 30 3.60 -10.31 -8.99
CA GLN A 30 4.30 -10.67 -7.77
C GLN A 30 4.73 -9.38 -7.04
N PRO A 31 4.31 -9.15 -5.78
CA PRO A 31 4.77 -8.02 -4.99
C PRO A 31 6.29 -8.06 -4.76
N GLU A 32 6.92 -6.88 -4.76
CA GLU A 32 8.34 -6.74 -4.46
C GLU A 32 8.63 -6.72 -2.96
N ALA A 33 9.87 -7.08 -2.59
CA ALA A 33 10.33 -6.93 -1.21
C ALA A 33 10.32 -5.45 -0.78
N VAL A 34 9.72 -5.16 0.38
CA VAL A 34 9.67 -3.81 0.94
C VAL A 34 11.05 -3.33 1.41
N LYS A 35 11.36 -2.06 1.16
CA LYS A 35 12.60 -1.45 1.67
C LYS A 35 12.47 -1.18 3.16
N ARG A 36 13.44 -1.67 3.94
CA ARG A 36 13.53 -1.35 5.35
C ARG A 36 14.20 0.02 5.54
N VAL A 37 13.54 0.91 6.26
CA VAL A 37 14.10 2.20 6.71
C VAL A 37 13.87 2.34 8.20
N TYR A 38 14.87 2.81 8.93
CA TYR A 38 14.76 3.07 10.37
C TYR A 38 14.63 4.57 10.59
N ILE A 39 13.60 4.97 11.32
CA ILE A 39 13.40 6.36 11.75
C ILE A 39 13.49 6.45 13.28
N PRO A 40 14.04 7.55 13.83
CA PRO A 40 14.10 7.74 15.27
C PRO A 40 12.70 7.89 15.87
N LYS A 41 12.49 7.29 17.05
CA LYS A 41 11.38 7.58 17.95
C LYS A 41 11.80 8.66 18.95
N SER A 42 10.81 9.25 19.62
CA SER A 42 11.03 10.20 20.71
C SER A 42 11.76 9.60 21.92
N ASP A 43 11.66 8.28 22.13
CA ASP A 43 12.30 7.53 23.23
C ASP A 43 13.75 7.09 22.91
N GLY A 44 14.33 7.55 21.81
CA GLY A 44 15.68 7.20 21.36
C GLY A 44 15.80 5.83 20.67
N LYS A 45 14.72 5.03 20.63
CA LYS A 45 14.69 3.77 19.87
C LYS A 45 14.42 4.05 18.39
N GLN A 46 14.59 3.01 17.55
CA GLN A 46 14.30 3.09 16.12
C GLN A 46 12.95 2.44 15.80
N ARG A 47 12.15 3.05 14.91
CA ARG A 47 10.96 2.43 14.32
C ARG A 47 11.32 1.90 12.93
N PRO A 48 11.21 0.59 12.68
CA PRO A 48 11.38 0.05 11.35
C PRO A 48 10.13 0.36 10.51
N LEU A 49 10.32 1.03 9.38
CA LEU A 49 9.32 1.20 8.32
C LEU A 49 9.61 0.20 7.19
N GLY A 50 8.54 -0.35 6.61
CA GLY A 50 8.59 -1.06 5.33
C GLY A 50 8.03 -0.15 4.25
N ILE A 51 8.85 0.22 3.28
CA ILE A 51 8.46 1.10 2.18
C ILE A 51 8.29 0.23 0.92
N PRO A 52 7.06 -0.01 0.44
CA PRO A 52 6.82 -0.73 -0.81
C PRO A 52 7.25 0.09 -2.03
N THR A 53 7.41 -0.57 -3.17
CA THR A 53 7.66 0.10 -4.46
C THR A 53 6.47 1.00 -4.85
N VAL A 54 6.66 1.91 -5.80
CA VAL A 54 5.55 2.77 -6.28
C VAL A 54 4.42 1.90 -6.84
N LYS A 55 4.76 0.89 -7.64
CA LYS A 55 3.85 -0.09 -8.23
C LYS A 55 3.03 -0.81 -7.16
N ASP A 56 3.67 -1.34 -6.12
CA ASP A 56 2.96 -2.06 -5.05
C ASP A 56 2.04 -1.13 -4.25
N ARG A 57 2.44 0.14 -4.03
CA ARG A 57 1.57 1.12 -3.36
C ARG A 57 0.32 1.43 -4.17
N VAL A 58 0.40 1.46 -5.50
CA VAL A 58 -0.77 1.61 -6.37
C VAL A 58 -1.72 0.43 -6.19
N VAL A 59 -1.21 -0.81 -6.23
CA VAL A 59 -2.04 -2.02 -6.03
C VAL A 59 -2.68 -2.02 -4.64
N GLN A 60 -1.92 -1.78 -3.58
CA GLN A 60 -2.43 -1.73 -2.21
C GLN A 60 -3.51 -0.66 -2.03
N SER A 61 -3.33 0.51 -2.67
CA SER A 61 -4.31 1.60 -2.61
C SER A 61 -5.60 1.23 -3.36
N ALA A 62 -5.49 0.61 -4.53
CA ALA A 62 -6.65 0.14 -5.28
C ALA A 62 -7.46 -0.90 -4.48
N VAL A 63 -6.77 -1.86 -3.86
CA VAL A 63 -7.38 -2.85 -2.96
C VAL A 63 -8.07 -2.17 -1.77
N LYS A 64 -7.40 -1.19 -1.14
CA LYS A 64 -7.96 -0.42 -0.02
C LYS A 64 -9.26 0.28 -0.41
N ILE A 65 -9.30 0.96 -1.56
CA ILE A 65 -10.49 1.68 -2.05
C ILE A 65 -11.71 0.74 -2.16
N VAL A 66 -11.51 -0.51 -2.58
CA VAL A 66 -12.60 -1.47 -2.76
C VAL A 66 -13.00 -2.13 -1.43
N ILE A 67 -12.03 -2.52 -0.62
CA ILE A 67 -12.28 -3.34 0.59
C ILE A 67 -12.71 -2.49 1.79
N GLU A 68 -12.12 -1.30 1.96
CA GLU A 68 -12.34 -0.47 3.15
C GLU A 68 -13.81 -0.10 3.39
N PRO A 69 -14.62 0.31 2.38
CA PRO A 69 -16.04 0.60 2.60
C PRO A 69 -16.83 -0.61 3.13
N ILE A 70 -16.52 -1.81 2.63
CA ILE A 70 -17.17 -3.07 3.04
C ILE A 70 -16.81 -3.40 4.48
N LEU A 71 -15.52 -3.31 4.82
CA LEU A 71 -15.04 -3.56 6.18
C LEU A 71 -15.61 -2.55 7.17
N LEU A 72 -15.62 -1.26 6.81
CA LEU A 72 -16.10 -0.21 7.70
C LEU A 72 -17.61 -0.34 7.98
N ALA A 73 -18.41 -0.69 6.97
CA ALA A 73 -19.83 -0.98 7.16
C ALA A 73 -20.02 -2.12 8.17
N TYR A 74 -19.34 -3.25 7.98
CA TYR A 74 -19.39 -4.39 8.88
C TYR A 74 -18.95 -4.04 10.32
N THR A 75 -17.88 -3.27 10.49
CA THR A 75 -17.39 -2.91 11.83
C THR A 75 -18.29 -1.92 12.56
N ARG A 76 -18.94 -0.99 11.85
CA ARG A 76 -19.87 -0.01 12.44
C ARG A 76 -21.15 -0.65 12.95
N GLU A 77 -21.58 -1.76 12.34
CA GLU A 77 -22.74 -2.53 12.77
C GLU A 77 -22.47 -3.41 14.00
N ARG A 78 -21.19 -3.62 14.36
CA ARG A 78 -20.78 -4.57 15.41
C ARG A 78 -20.11 -3.93 16.62
N ILE A 79 -19.71 -2.67 16.53
CA ILE A 79 -19.06 -1.94 17.61
C ILE A 79 -20.00 -0.81 18.07
N SER A 80 -20.48 -0.88 19.32
CA SER A 80 -21.04 0.29 20.01
C SER A 80 -20.01 1.41 19.98
N ALA A 81 -20.43 2.67 19.87
CA ALA A 81 -19.55 3.85 19.72
C ALA A 81 -18.41 3.96 20.77
N ASP A 82 -18.46 3.14 21.81
CA ASP A 82 -17.59 3.12 22.98
C ASP A 82 -16.26 2.35 22.79
N GLU A 83 -16.11 1.50 21.75
CA GLU A 83 -14.89 0.67 21.57
C GLU A 83 -13.98 1.07 20.39
N LEU A 84 -14.26 2.18 19.69
CA LEU A 84 -13.56 2.54 18.44
C LEU A 84 -12.15 3.17 18.60
N TRP A 85 -11.60 3.26 19.81
CA TRP A 85 -10.28 3.86 20.06
C TRP A 85 -9.40 3.09 21.04
N ILE A 86 -9.19 1.79 20.79
CA ILE A 86 -8.09 1.02 21.39
C ILE A 86 -7.12 0.55 20.29
#